data_AF-C2L037-F1
#
_entry.id   AF-C2L037-F1
#
_cell.length_a   1.000
_cell.length_b   1.000
_cell.length_c   1.000
_cell.angle_alpha   90.00
_cell.angle_beta   90.00
_cell.angle_gamma   90.00
#
_symmetry.space_group_name_H-M   'P 1'
#
loop_
_entity.id
_entity.type
_entity.pdbx_description
1 polymer ?
#
loop_
_entity_poly.entity_id
_entity_poly.type
_entity_poly.pdbx_seq_one_letter_code
_entity_poly.pdbx_strand_id
1 'polypeptide(L)' 'MGFRIFMLIVVLLIPFTMLLFGRLLFRRTPKEINYVFGYRTKRSMRNEETWKFANQ' A
#
# COMPACT_ATOMS: atom_id res chain seq x y z
N MET A 1 27.03 19.63 15.71
CA MET A 1 26.21 19.74 14.48
C MET A 1 25.70 18.39 13.96
N GLY A 2 26.53 17.34 13.91
CA GLY A 2 26.14 16.02 13.36
C GLY A 2 24.93 15.33 14.03
N PHE A 3 24.80 15.41 15.36
CA PHE A 3 23.67 14.80 16.08
C PHE A 3 22.30 15.34 15.63
N ARG A 4 22.19 16.65 15.40
CA ARG A 4 20.93 17.28 14.96
C ARG A 4 20.53 16.83 13.56
N ILE A 5 21.52 16.67 12.67
CA ILE A 5 21.31 16.19 11.30
C ILE A 5 20.92 14.71 11.31
N PHE A 6 21.60 13.89 12.11
CA PHE A 6 21.25 12.48 12.29
C PHE A 6 19.80 12.30 12.79
N MET A 7 19.43 13.05 13.84
CA MET A 7 18.07 13.02 14.37
C MET A 7 17.03 13.44 13.33
N LEU A 8 17.31 14.47 12.54
CA LEU A 8 16.42 14.89 11.44
C LEU A 8 16.22 13.77 10.41
N ILE A 9 17.30 13.09 9.99
CA ILE A 9 17.22 11.98 9.05
C ILE A 9 16.33 10.85 9.61
N VAL A 10 16.57 10.45 10.86
CA VAL A 10 15.82 9.35 11.49
C VAL A 10 14.34 9.69 11.65
N VAL A 11 14.02 10.92 12.06
CA VAL A 11 12.63 11.39 12.19
C VAL A 11 11.89 11.36 10.85
N LEU A 12 12.58 11.66 9.74
CA LEU A 12 11.99 11.68 8.41
C LEU A 12 11.83 10.29 7.77
N LEU A 13 12.46 9.23 8.30
CA LEU A 13 12.34 7.87 7.74
C LEU A 13 10.90 7.34 7.76
N ILE A 14 10.17 7.56 8.85
CA ILE A 14 8.78 7.08 9.00
C ILE A 14 7.85 7.75 7.97
N PRO A 15 7.75 9.10 7.88
CA PRO A 15 6.89 9.72 6.89
C PRO A 15 7.36 9.44 5.46
N PHE A 16 8.67 9.34 5.21
CA PHE A 16 9.19 9.02 3.88
C PHE A 16 8.80 7.60 3.44
N THR A 17 8.93 6.61 4.31
CA THR A 17 8.50 5.23 4.02
C THR A 17 6.99 5.17 3.82
N MET A 18 6.19 5.87 4.64
CA MET A 18 4.74 5.96 4.48
C MET A 18 4.33 6.58 3.13
N LEU A 19 5.01 7.64 2.69
CA LEU A 19 4.80 8.24 1.37
C LEU A 19 5.20 7.29 0.23
N LEU A 20 6.33 6.58 0.38
CA LEU A 20 6.82 5.62 -0.61
C LEU A 20 5.82 4.46 -0.78
N PHE A 21 5.40 3.85 0.33
CA PHE A 21 4.41 2.76 0.32
C PHE A 21 3.06 3.25 -0.20
N GLY A 22 2.58 4.41 0.27
CA GLY A 22 1.34 5.01 -0.25
C GLY A 22 1.38 5.21 -1.76
N ARG A 23 2.48 5.74 -2.30
CA ARG A 23 2.64 5.95 -3.75
C ARG A 23 2.77 4.62 -4.52
N LEU A 24 3.43 3.62 -3.94
CA LEU A 24 3.59 2.31 -4.54
C LEU A 24 2.25 1.57 -4.61
N LEU A 25 1.47 1.56 -3.54
CA LEU A 25 0.11 1.00 -3.49
C LEU A 25 -0.86 1.76 -4.40
N PHE A 26 -0.76 3.09 -4.48
CA PHE A 26 -1.60 3.89 -5.38
C PHE A 26 -1.31 3.60 -6.86
N ARG A 27 -0.03 3.44 -7.24
CA ARG A 27 0.35 3.15 -8.64
C ARG A 27 0.17 1.68 -9.02
N ARG A 28 0.35 0.77 -8.06
CA ARG A 28 0.14 -0.66 -8.23
C ARG A 28 -1.02 -1.10 -7.36
N THR A 29 -2.17 -0.48 -7.59
CA THR A 29 -3.42 -1.07 -7.14
C THR A 29 -3.43 -2.49 -7.70
N PRO A 30 -3.60 -3.51 -6.85
CA PRO A 30 -3.61 -4.88 -7.31
C PRO A 30 -4.64 -4.99 -8.44
N LYS A 31 -4.19 -5.33 -9.65
CA LYS A 31 -5.08 -5.49 -10.81
C LYS A 31 -5.65 -6.91 -10.89
N GLU A 32 -5.00 -7.82 -10.17
CA GLU A 32 -5.33 -9.24 -10.13
C GLU A 32 -5.77 -9.64 -8.72
N ILE A 33 -6.67 -10.63 -8.67
CA ILE A 33 -7.13 -11.26 -7.44
C ILE A 33 -5.91 -11.83 -6.72
N ASN A 34 -5.67 -11.36 -5.50
CA ASN A 34 -4.58 -11.86 -4.68
C ASN A 34 -5.06 -12.02 -3.22
N TYR A 35 -4.31 -12.82 -2.45
CA TYR A 35 -4.63 -13.10 -1.05
C TYR A 35 -4.10 -12.06 -0.06
N VAL A 36 -3.34 -11.06 -0.53
CA VAL A 36 -2.60 -10.12 0.32
C VAL A 36 -3.34 -8.78 0.47
N PHE A 37 -3.99 -8.31 -0.58
CA PHE A 37 -4.59 -6.98 -0.72
C PHE A 37 -6.03 -7.06 -1.26
N GLY A 38 -6.91 -6.18 -0.79
CA GLY A 38 -8.32 -6.13 -1.17
C GLY A 38 -9.22 -7.10 -0.39
N TYR A 39 -10.47 -7.22 -0.79
CA TYR A 39 -11.45 -8.11 -0.15
C TYR A 39 -11.13 -9.59 -0.41
N ARG A 40 -11.08 -10.39 0.68
CA ARG A 40 -10.60 -11.79 0.68
C ARG A 40 -11.69 -12.85 0.85
N THR A 41 -12.96 -12.46 0.76
CA THR A 41 -14.05 -13.44 0.91
C THR A 41 -14.18 -14.29 -0.36
N LYS A 42 -14.54 -15.57 -0.22
CA LYS A 42 -14.78 -16.48 -1.37
C LYS A 42 -15.74 -15.88 -2.40
N ARG A 43 -16.71 -15.08 -1.94
CA ARG A 43 -17.69 -14.40 -2.78
C ARG A 43 -17.08 -13.23 -3.58
N SER A 44 -16.22 -12.43 -2.95
CA SER A 44 -15.56 -11.28 -3.58
C SER A 44 -14.45 -11.69 -4.56
N MET A 45 -13.78 -12.81 -4.31
CA MET A 45 -12.71 -13.34 -5.17
C MET A 45 -13.19 -14.32 -6.26
N ARG A 46 -14.52 -14.40 -6.51
CA ARG A 46 -15.10 -15.40 -7.43
C ARG A 46 -14.73 -15.17 -8.90
N ASN A 47 -14.62 -13.91 -9.34
CA ASN A 47 -14.16 -13.51 -10.67
C ASN A 47 -13.55 -12.10 -10.61
N GLU A 48 -12.83 -11.71 -11.66
CA GLU A 48 -12.13 -10.41 -11.71
C GLU A 48 -13.10 -9.22 -11.66
N GLU A 49 -14.28 -9.35 -12.26
CA GLU A 49 -15.32 -8.29 -12.26
C GLU A 49 -15.91 -8.06 -10.86
N THR A 50 -16.25 -9.12 -10.11
CA THR A 50 -16.78 -9.02 -8.74
C THR A 50 -15.69 -8.50 -7.79
N TRP A 51 -14.44 -8.87 -8.06
CA TRP A 51 -13.31 -8.38 -7.29
C TRP A 51 -13.04 -6.89 -7.55
N LYS A 52 -13.13 -6.44 -8.81
CA LYS A 52 -13.07 -5.02 -9.16
C LYS A 52 -14.24 -4.25 -8.56
N PHE A 53 -15.47 -4.77 -8.64
CA PHE A 53 -16.65 -4.16 -8.03
C PHE A 53 -16.53 -4.01 -6.52
N ALA A 54 -15.95 -5.01 -5.83
CA ALA A 54 -15.74 -4.94 -4.39
C ALA A 54 -14.63 -3.95 -4.01
N ASN A 55 -13.57 -3.82 -4.82
CA ASN A 55 -12.42 -2.95 -4.55
C ASN A 55 -12.47 -1.57 -5.26
N GLN A 56 -13.59 -1.23 -5.89
CA GLN A 56 -13.91 0.11 -6.40
C GLN A 56 -14.43 0.98 -5.26
#